data_AF-A0A968BXS0-F1
#
_entry.id   AF-A0A968BXS0-F1
#
_cell.length_a   1.000
_cell.length_b   1.000
_cell.length_c   1.000
_cell.angle_alpha   90.00
_cell.angle_beta   90.00
_cell.angle_gamma   90.00
#
_symmetry.space_group_name_H-M   'P 1'
#
loop_
_entity.id
_entity.type
_entity.pdbx_description
1 polymer ?
#
loop_
_entity_poly.entity_id
_entity_poly.type
_entity_poly.pdbx_seq_one_letter_code
_entity_poly.pdbx_strand_id
1 'polypeptide(L)' 'ERLGIQRAPVIGHSMGGTVALSLALDRPHRVDKVAVVGSPVDGRSLNLFLKLAGYPWIAFLVWNSPSLLRLGIKLFAPW' A
#
# COMPACT_ATOMS: atom_id res chain seq x y z
N GLU A 1 9.68 23.85 13.92
CA GLU A 1 9.76 24.62 12.66
C GLU A 1 9.23 23.77 11.50
N ARG A 2 8.59 24.38 10.48
CA ARG A 2 8.12 23.72 9.25
C ARG A 2 8.73 24.46 8.04
N LEU A 3 8.91 23.77 6.91
CA LEU A 3 9.59 24.26 5.69
C LEU A 3 8.95 25.48 4.97
N GLY A 4 7.90 26.11 5.51
CA GLY A 4 7.19 27.21 4.83
C GLY A 4 6.40 26.80 3.58
N ILE A 5 6.41 25.51 3.22
CA ILE A 5 5.73 24.98 2.03
C ILE A 5 4.22 24.94 2.26
N GLN A 6 3.48 25.75 1.50
CA GLN A 6 2.03 25.80 1.58
C GLN A 6 1.36 24.71 0.73
N ARG A 7 1.94 24.43 -0.44
CA ARG A 7 1.47 23.49 -1.45
C ARG A 7 2.67 22.85 -2.16
N ALA A 8 2.57 21.58 -2.53
CA ALA A 8 3.65 20.87 -3.22
C ALA A 8 3.12 19.75 -4.13
N PRO A 9 3.89 19.33 -5.15
CA PRO A 9 3.67 18.04 -5.81
C PRO A 9 3.98 16.89 -4.84
N VAL A 10 3.20 15.81 -4.93
CA VAL A 10 3.35 14.63 -4.08
C VAL A 10 3.53 13.39 -4.95
N ILE A 11 4.57 12.61 -4.65
CA ILE A 11 4.88 11.37 -5.35
C ILE A 11 4.74 10.21 -4.35
N GLY A 12 4.04 9.16 -4.74
CA GLY A 12 3.85 7.97 -3.91
C GLY A 12 4.13 6.68 -4.66
N HIS A 13 4.85 5.76 -4.03
CA HIS A 13 5.11 4.42 -4.55
C HIS A 13 4.30 3.36 -3.79
N SER A 14 3.74 2.36 -4.50
CA SER A 14 2.92 1.31 -3.90
C SER A 14 1.80 1.90 -3.05
N MET A 15 1.64 1.50 -1.79
CA MET A 15 0.68 2.08 -0.83
C MET A 15 0.84 3.60 -0.67
N GLY A 16 2.06 4.13 -0.80
CA GLY A 16 2.32 5.57 -0.74
C GLY A 16 1.59 6.36 -1.82
N GLY A 17 1.29 5.76 -2.98
CA GLY A 17 0.48 6.41 -4.01
C GLY A 17 -0.99 6.52 -3.62
N THR A 18 -1.54 5.52 -2.94
CA THR A 18 -2.90 5.59 -2.37
C THR A 18 -2.99 6.68 -1.31
N VAL A 19 -1.96 6.82 -0.47
CA VAL A 19 -1.85 7.90 0.52
C VAL A 19 -1.75 9.27 -0.16
N ALA A 20 -0.94 9.39 -1.21
CA ALA A 20 -0.79 10.63 -1.97
C ALA A 20 -2.12 11.06 -2.64
N LEU A 21 -2.88 10.11 -3.17
CA LEU A 21 -4.22 10.35 -3.71
C LEU A 21 -5.20 10.79 -2.62
N SER A 22 -5.23 10.10 -1.47
CA SER A 22 -6.08 10.51 -0.32
C SER A 22 -5.75 11.93 0.11
N LEU A 23 -4.47 12.27 0.23
CA LEU A 23 -4.05 13.63 0.60
C LEU A 23 -4.56 14.68 -0.39
N ALA A 24 -4.52 14.39 -1.69
CA ALA A 24 -5.04 15.29 -2.71
C ALA A 24 -6.56 15.45 -2.67
N LEU A 25 -7.30 14.40 -2.30
CA LEU A 25 -8.75 14.44 -2.13
C LEU A 25 -9.17 15.16 -0.84
N ASP A 26 -8.50 14.86 0.28
CA ASP A 26 -8.84 15.37 1.60
C ASP A 26 -8.36 16.82 1.79
N ARG A 27 -7.21 17.18 1.17
CA ARG A 27 -6.54 18.48 1.31
C ARG A 27 -6.10 19.02 -0.06
N PRO A 28 -7.01 19.27 -1.01
CA PRO A 28 -6.66 19.68 -2.37
C PRO A 28 -5.85 20.98 -2.42
N HIS A 29 -6.07 21.90 -1.47
CA HIS A 29 -5.32 23.15 -1.34
C HIS A 29 -3.84 22.95 -0.92
N ARG A 30 -3.44 21.74 -0.51
CA ARG A 30 -2.07 21.38 -0.12
C ARG A 30 -1.30 20.62 -1.18
N VAL A 31 -1.95 20.18 -2.26
CA VAL A 31 -1.34 19.36 -3.31
C VAL A 31 -1.47 20.01 -4.68
N ASP A 32 -0.35 20.23 -5.38
CA ASP A 32 -0.33 20.77 -6.74
C ASP A 32 -0.63 19.70 -7.79
N LYS A 33 -0.02 18.53 -7.61
CA LYS A 33 -0.13 17.38 -8.51
C LYS A 33 0.24 16.10 -7.77
N VAL A 34 -0.31 14.98 -8.19
CA VAL A 34 0.04 13.65 -7.68
C VAL A 34 0.69 12.82 -8.78
N ALA A 35 1.81 12.16 -8.46
CA ALA A 35 2.37 11.08 -9.28
C ALA A 35 2.34 9.77 -8.47
N VAL A 36 1.89 8.69 -9.11
CA VAL A 36 1.79 7.36 -8.49
C VAL A 36 2.65 6.36 -9.25
N VAL A 37 3.39 5.52 -8.53
CA VAL A 37 4.30 4.52 -9.12
C VAL A 37 4.01 3.16 -8.51
N GLY A 38 3.60 2.19 -9.34
CA GLY A 38 3.32 0.83 -8.87
C GLY A 38 2.24 0.76 -7.78
N SER A 39 1.30 1.71 -7.78
CA SER A 39 0.29 1.88 -6.73
C SER A 39 -1.06 1.30 -7.13
N PRO A 40 -1.79 0.66 -6.21
CA PRO A 40 -3.16 0.23 -6.47
C PRO A 40 -4.08 1.46 -6.47
N VAL A 41 -4.40 1.96 -7.66
CA VAL A 41 -5.36 3.08 -7.85
C VAL A 41 -6.79 2.55 -7.88
N ASP A 42 -7.00 1.38 -8.48
CA ASP A 42 -8.24 0.61 -8.36
C ASP A 42 -8.07 -0.40 -7.23
N GLY A 43 -8.91 -0.37 -6.20
CA GLY A 43 -8.85 -1.34 -5.10
C GLY A 43 -8.97 -2.80 -5.57
N ARG A 44 -9.55 -3.03 -6.76
CA ARG A 44 -9.64 -4.35 -7.39
C ARG A 44 -8.31 -4.82 -7.98
N SER A 45 -7.37 -3.92 -8.27
CA SER A 45 -6.06 -4.25 -8.85
C SER A 45 -5.04 -4.74 -7.82
N LEU A 46 -5.41 -4.82 -6.53
CA LEU A 46 -4.54 -5.35 -5.49
C LEU A 46 -4.30 -6.85 -5.70
N ASN A 47 -3.06 -7.30 -5.54
CA ASN A 47 -2.68 -8.71 -5.64
C ASN A 47 -3.54 -9.57 -4.69
N LEU A 48 -3.95 -10.76 -5.15
CA LEU A 48 -4.74 -11.72 -4.38
C LEU A 48 -4.15 -11.98 -2.98
N PHE A 49 -2.84 -12.19 -2.87
CA PHE A 49 -2.19 -12.45 -1.58
C PHE A 49 -2.29 -11.26 -0.62
N LEU A 50 -2.22 -10.03 -1.13
CA LEU A 50 -2.37 -8.82 -0.33
C LEU A 50 -3.82 -8.61 0.11
N LYS A 51 -4.80 -8.97 -0.73
CA LYS A 51 -6.22 -9.00 -0.32
C LYS A 51 -6.44 -10.01 0.81
N LEU A 52 -5.88 -11.22 0.66
CA LEU A 52 -5.97 -12.28 1.67
C LEU A 52 -5.35 -11.83 3.01
N ALA A 53 -4.21 -11.14 2.99
CA ALA A 53 -3.57 -10.61 4.18
C ALA A 53 -4.44 -9.61 4.98
N GLY A 54 -5.43 -8.98 4.34
CA GLY A 54 -6.38 -8.07 5.00
C GLY A 54 -7.49 -8.77 5.79
N TYR A 55 -7.70 -10.09 5.63
CA TYR A 55 -8.74 -10.80 6.39
C TYR A 55 -8.23 -11.19 7.78
N PRO A 56 -8.93 -10.84 8.86
CA PRO A 56 -8.45 -11.07 10.23
C PRO A 56 -8.10 -12.53 10.54
N TRP A 57 -8.87 -13.48 10.02
CA TRP A 57 -8.63 -14.90 10.25
C TRP A 57 -7.39 -15.42 9.48
N ILE A 58 -7.12 -14.89 8.29
CA ILE A 58 -5.90 -15.20 7.52
C ILE A 58 -4.69 -14.60 8.23
N ALA A 59 -4.78 -13.35 8.64
CA ALA A 59 -3.73 -12.68 9.40
C ALA A 59 -3.42 -13.44 10.70
N PHE A 60 -4.46 -13.90 11.42
CA PHE A 60 -4.32 -14.73 12.61
C PHE A 60 -3.60 -16.04 12.32
N LEU A 61 -4.00 -16.79 11.29
CA LEU A 61 -3.34 -18.05 10.92
C LEU A 61 -1.87 -17.84 10.53
N VAL A 62 -1.58 -16.82 9.73
CA VAL A 62 -0.21 -16.48 9.31
C VAL A 62 0.65 -16.11 10.52
N TRP A 63 0.11 -15.32 11.45
CA TRP A 63 0.84 -14.88 12.65
C TRP A 63 1.10 -16.03 13.64
N ASN A 64 0.13 -16.92 13.82
CA ASN A 64 0.21 -18.04 14.75
C ASN A 64 0.88 -19.29 14.15
N SER A 65 1.19 -19.30 12.86
CA SER A 65 1.86 -20.43 12.20
C SER A 65 2.96 -19.98 11.24
N PRO A 66 4.10 -19.48 11.76
CA PRO A 66 5.24 -19.04 10.94
C PRO A 66 5.81 -20.14 10.04
N SER A 67 5.70 -21.40 10.47
CA SER A 67 6.11 -22.57 9.69
C SER A 67 5.28 -22.74 8.42
N LEU A 68 3.97 -22.47 8.51
CA LEU A 68 3.03 -22.56 7.39
C LEU A 68 3.31 -21.44 6.36
N LEU A 69 3.57 -20.23 6.86
CA LEU A 69 3.99 -19.09 6.05
C LEU A 69 5.31 -19.40 5.30
N ARG A 70 6.31 -19.96 6.00
CA ARG A 70 7.58 -20.37 5.38
C ARG A 70 7.41 -21.44 4.31
N LEU A 71 6.53 -22.41 4.52
CA LEU A 71 6.22 -23.44 3.53
C LEU A 71 5.56 -22.81 2.29
N GLY A 72 4.59 -21.92 2.49
CA GLY A 72 3.96 -21.17 1.40
C GLY A 72 4.97 -20.36 0.61
N ILE A 73 5.83 -19.58 1.28
CA ILE A 73 6.87 -18.81 0.60
C ILE A 73 7.80 -19.72 -0.20
N LYS A 74 8.23 -20.88 0.34
CA LYS A 74 9.08 -21.83 -0.40
C LYS A 74 8.40 -22.45 -1.62
N LEU A 75 7.08 -22.67 -1.57
CA LEU A 75 6.33 -23.23 -2.69
C LEU A 75 6.11 -22.22 -3.82
N PHE A 76 6.04 -20.92 -3.51
CA PHE A 76 5.76 -19.85 -4.47
C PHE A 76 6.99 -18.98 -4.82
N ALA A 77 8.13 -19.20 -4.16
CA ALA A 77 9.39 -18.57 -4.53
C ALA A 77 9.87 -19.12 -5.88
N PRO A 78 10.32 -18.28 -6.82
CA PRO A 78 10.81 -18.76 -8.10
C PRO A 78 12.00 -19.72 -7.95
N TRP A 79 12.90 -19.52 -6.96
CA TRP A 79 14.01 -20.40 -6.57
C TRP A 79 14.44 -20.01 -5.14
#